data_AF-A0A8D6U6U3-F1
#
_entry.id   AF-A0A8D6U6U3-F1
#
_cell.length_a   1.000
_cell.length_b   1.000
_cell.length_c   1.000
_cell.angle_alpha   90.00
_cell.angle_beta   90.00
_cell.angle_gamma   90.00
#
_symmetry.space_group_name_H-M   'P 1'
#
loop_
_entity.id
_entity.type
_entity.pdbx_description
1 polymer ?
#
loop_
_entity_poly.entity_id
_entity_poly.type
_entity_poly.pdbx_seq_one_letter_code
_entity_poly.pdbx_strand_id
1 'polypeptide(L)'
;MIAMETIEKLSREKLPKITVLAGEDLGQYSQAKEKFLKQIGFDSSDLTYSYFDMSETDYQDAELDLESMPFFADEKVVIFDHFADMTTAKKSYLDEKALKRLENYLQSPVETTRLVLMASGKLDGKRRLVKLLKRDALVLEANSLKDTELRTYFQKQAHQEGLTFDKGVFEELLVKSSFDFSDIQKNLAFLKEYKTEGNISSQDITEAIPKSLQDNIFDMTQLLLRGQIQDVRELVHDLRLQGEDEIKLIAVMLGQFRTYLQVKLLSAQGKSEQQIVSSLSDYLSRKVNLFQVRYAIRDSRHLSVVFLKTTIKTLVETDYQIKTGTLDKDYLLDLALLKIASNS
;
A
#
# COMPACT_ATOMS: atom_id res chain seq x y z
N MET A 1 9.97 11.63 11.37
CA MET A 1 8.65 11.48 12.03
C MET A 1 7.68 11.16 10.92
N ILE A 2 6.91 10.08 11.05
CA ILE A 2 5.99 9.65 10.00
C ILE A 2 4.86 10.68 9.92
N ALA A 3 4.37 10.99 8.72
CA ALA A 3 3.28 11.97 8.52
C ALA A 3 2.12 11.73 9.49
N MET A 4 1.74 10.46 9.70
CA MET A 4 0.72 10.01 10.65
C MET A 4 0.94 10.49 12.10
N GLU A 5 2.17 10.45 12.60
CA GLU A 5 2.47 10.87 13.98
C GLU A 5 2.41 12.39 14.16
N THR A 6 2.72 13.14 13.11
CA THR A 6 2.55 14.59 13.09
C THR A 6 1.06 14.93 13.08
N ILE A 7 0.27 14.23 12.25
CA ILE A 7 -1.18 14.41 12.13
C ILE A 7 -1.88 14.18 13.48
N GLU A 8 -1.46 13.20 14.27
CA GLU A 8 -2.01 12.95 15.63
C GLU A 8 -1.95 14.17 16.55
N LYS A 9 -0.94 15.03 16.37
CA LYS A 9 -0.72 16.22 17.21
C LYS A 9 -1.40 17.47 16.66
N LEU A 10 -1.95 17.41 15.46
CA LEU A 10 -2.67 18.51 14.85
C LEU A 10 -4.09 18.61 15.42
N SER A 11 -4.59 19.84 15.39
CA SER A 11 -5.96 20.22 15.73
C SER A 11 -6.26 21.48 14.92
N ARG A 12 -7.54 21.82 14.75
CA ARG A 12 -7.96 23.05 14.04
C ARG A 12 -7.21 24.29 14.54
N GLU A 13 -7.15 24.50 15.85
CA GLU A 13 -6.51 25.66 16.49
C GLU A 13 -4.99 25.72 16.26
N LYS A 14 -4.34 24.57 16.04
CA LYS A 14 -2.89 24.46 15.81
C LYS A 14 -2.54 24.27 14.34
N LEU A 15 -3.50 24.45 13.44
CA LEU A 15 -3.30 24.26 12.02
C LEU A 15 -2.49 25.45 11.44
N PRO A 16 -1.34 25.20 10.80
CA PRO A 16 -0.59 26.25 10.12
C PRO A 16 -1.39 26.86 8.96
N LYS A 17 -1.05 28.10 8.58
CA LYS A 17 -1.69 28.82 7.46
C LYS A 17 -1.75 28.00 6.17
N ILE A 18 -0.69 27.24 5.89
CA ILE A 18 -0.61 26.37 4.73
C ILE A 18 -0.17 24.99 5.21
N THR A 19 -0.96 23.98 4.88
CA THR A 19 -0.64 22.57 5.14
C THR A 19 -0.73 21.79 3.83
N VAL A 20 0.24 20.92 3.59
CA VAL A 20 0.27 20.03 2.43
C VAL A 20 0.25 18.60 2.92
N LEU A 21 -0.67 17.80 2.39
CA LEU A 21 -0.66 16.35 2.53
C LEU A 21 -0.50 15.73 1.15
N ALA A 22 0.63 15.11 0.90
CA ALA A 22 0.89 14.41 -0.36
C ALA A 22 1.54 13.06 -0.10
N GLY A 23 1.66 12.19 -1.10
CA GLY A 23 2.35 10.91 -0.89
C GLY A 23 2.20 9.91 -2.03
N GLU A 24 3.29 9.24 -2.37
CA GLU A 24 3.30 8.21 -3.41
C GLU A 24 2.72 6.86 -2.94
N ASP A 25 2.66 6.64 -1.62
CA ASP A 25 2.03 5.46 -1.03
C ASP A 25 0.53 5.70 -0.84
N LEU A 26 -0.29 5.14 -1.74
CA LEU A 26 -1.74 5.37 -1.74
C LEU A 26 -2.42 4.89 -0.45
N GLY A 27 -1.95 3.79 0.13
CA GLY A 27 -2.48 3.24 1.36
C GLY A 27 -2.26 4.17 2.54
N GLN A 28 -1.01 4.58 2.73
CA GLN A 28 -0.66 5.54 3.76
C GLN A 28 -1.30 6.91 3.53
N TYR A 29 -1.34 7.40 2.29
CA TYR A 29 -1.97 8.67 1.95
C TYR A 29 -3.45 8.69 2.29
N SER A 30 -4.19 7.64 1.92
CA SER A 30 -5.64 7.56 2.15
C SER A 30 -5.96 7.62 3.65
N GLN A 31 -5.21 6.87 4.46
CA GLN A 31 -5.39 6.89 5.91
C GLN A 31 -4.91 8.18 6.55
N ALA A 32 -3.81 8.76 6.08
CA ALA A 32 -3.34 10.06 6.53
C ALA A 32 -4.37 11.15 6.26
N LYS A 33 -5.01 11.11 5.09
CA LYS A 33 -6.09 12.03 4.71
C LYS A 33 -7.29 11.88 5.64
N GLU A 34 -7.78 10.66 5.83
CA GLU A 34 -8.91 10.39 6.72
C GLU A 34 -8.62 10.87 8.15
N LYS A 35 -7.44 10.51 8.68
CA LYS A 35 -7.03 10.89 10.03
C LYS A 35 -6.82 12.39 10.17
N PHE A 36 -6.30 13.05 9.15
CA PHE A 36 -6.12 14.50 9.13
C PHE A 36 -7.47 15.23 9.15
N LEU A 37 -8.39 14.85 8.26
CA LEU A 37 -9.74 15.43 8.22
C LEU A 37 -10.47 15.24 9.55
N LYS A 38 -10.33 14.06 10.16
CA LYS A 38 -10.85 13.80 11.50
C LYS A 38 -10.23 14.70 12.57
N GLN A 39 -8.90 14.89 12.56
CA GLN A 39 -8.22 15.70 13.59
C GLN A 39 -8.47 17.20 13.48
N ILE A 40 -8.71 17.69 12.28
CA ILE A 40 -9.14 19.09 12.12
C ILE A 40 -10.65 19.24 12.36
N GLY A 41 -11.40 18.17 12.60
CA GLY A 41 -12.85 18.22 12.79
C GLY A 41 -13.61 18.62 11.54
N PHE A 42 -13.16 18.20 10.36
CA PHE A 42 -13.82 18.51 9.08
C PHE A 42 -15.25 17.96 9.06
N ASP A 43 -16.20 18.84 8.78
CA ASP A 43 -17.61 18.53 8.59
C ASP A 43 -18.10 19.31 7.36
N SER A 44 -18.68 18.60 6.38
CA SER A 44 -19.20 19.22 5.15
C SER A 44 -20.36 20.18 5.39
N SER A 45 -21.01 20.11 6.55
CA SER A 45 -22.11 21.00 6.93
C SER A 45 -21.65 22.24 7.71
N ASP A 46 -20.41 22.25 8.19
CA ASP A 46 -19.83 23.41 8.89
C ASP A 46 -19.34 24.43 7.85
N LEU A 47 -19.97 25.62 7.87
CA LEU A 47 -19.70 26.73 6.95
C LEU A 47 -18.29 27.33 7.13
N THR A 48 -17.56 26.94 8.16
CA THR A 48 -16.15 27.32 8.33
C THR A 48 -15.19 26.42 7.57
N TYR A 49 -15.67 25.38 6.89
CA TYR A 49 -14.92 24.59 5.93
C TYR A 49 -15.43 24.79 4.51
N SER A 50 -14.48 24.94 3.59
CA SER A 50 -14.74 24.89 2.16
C SER A 50 -13.92 23.76 1.56
N TYR A 51 -14.59 22.86 0.85
CA TYR A 51 -13.96 21.69 0.25
C TYR A 51 -14.09 21.77 -1.27
N PHE A 52 -12.97 21.72 -1.95
CA PHE A 52 -12.89 21.76 -3.40
C PHE A 52 -12.16 20.53 -3.91
N ASP A 53 -12.85 19.70 -4.70
CA ASP A 53 -12.19 18.70 -5.51
C ASP A 53 -11.60 19.39 -6.74
N MET A 54 -10.30 19.62 -6.74
CA MET A 54 -9.64 20.37 -7.81
C MET A 54 -9.60 19.61 -9.13
N SER A 55 -10.02 18.34 -9.15
CA SER A 55 -10.20 17.59 -10.38
C SER A 55 -11.50 17.89 -11.12
N GLU A 56 -12.46 18.52 -10.44
CA GLU A 56 -13.79 18.83 -10.95
C GLU A 56 -14.16 20.32 -10.83
N THR A 57 -13.54 21.04 -9.88
CA THR A 57 -13.85 22.44 -9.54
C THR A 57 -13.06 23.43 -10.41
N ASP A 58 -13.70 24.51 -10.85
CA ASP A 58 -12.98 25.67 -11.40
C ASP A 58 -12.20 26.38 -10.30
N TYR A 59 -10.90 26.59 -10.53
CA TYR A 59 -10.04 27.29 -9.58
C TYR A 59 -10.53 28.71 -9.25
N GLN A 60 -11.25 29.39 -10.14
CA GLN A 60 -11.78 30.73 -9.83
C GLN A 60 -12.75 30.71 -8.64
N ASP A 61 -13.61 29.70 -8.55
CA ASP A 61 -14.55 29.56 -7.44
C ASP A 61 -13.82 29.25 -6.13
N ALA A 62 -12.82 28.37 -6.21
CA ALA A 62 -11.98 28.00 -5.08
C ALA A 62 -11.12 29.18 -4.58
N GLU A 63 -10.62 30.02 -5.48
CA GLU A 63 -9.84 31.22 -5.20
C GLU A 63 -10.67 32.32 -4.53
N LEU A 64 -11.91 32.53 -5.01
CA LEU A 64 -12.83 33.48 -4.39
C LEU A 64 -13.06 33.14 -2.91
N ASP A 65 -13.22 31.86 -2.59
CA ASP A 65 -13.36 31.47 -1.20
C ASP A 65 -12.01 31.54 -0.46
N LEU A 66 -10.89 31.20 -1.09
CA LEU A 66 -9.57 31.33 -0.47
C LEU A 66 -9.29 32.75 0.06
N GLU A 67 -9.71 33.77 -0.67
CA GLU A 67 -9.47 35.19 -0.35
C GLU A 67 -10.60 35.85 0.47
N SER A 68 -11.78 35.22 0.58
CA SER A 68 -12.91 35.82 1.30
C SER A 68 -12.80 35.65 2.83
N MET A 69 -13.43 36.57 3.56
CA MET A 69 -13.46 36.51 5.03
C MET A 69 -14.29 35.30 5.53
N PRO A 70 -13.92 34.69 6.67
CA PRO A 70 -14.75 33.67 7.30
C PRO A 70 -16.15 34.19 7.64
N PHE A 71 -17.15 33.33 7.47
CA PHE A 71 -18.54 33.67 7.79
C PHE A 71 -18.84 33.37 9.27
N PHE A 72 -19.06 34.41 10.08
CA PHE A 72 -19.34 34.30 11.53
C PHE A 72 -18.35 33.44 12.34
N ALA A 73 -17.09 33.43 11.94
CA ALA A 73 -16.01 32.75 12.64
C ALA A 73 -14.72 33.59 12.58
N ASP A 74 -13.77 33.31 13.47
CA ASP A 74 -12.46 33.97 13.44
C ASP A 74 -11.58 33.44 12.29
N GLU A 75 -11.72 32.15 11.99
CA GLU A 75 -10.92 31.45 10.99
C GLU A 75 -11.74 30.43 10.21
N LYS A 76 -11.39 30.26 8.93
CA LYS A 76 -11.92 29.19 8.07
C LYS A 76 -10.82 28.29 7.53
N VAL A 77 -11.20 27.09 7.11
CA VAL A 77 -10.31 26.11 6.49
C VAL A 77 -10.76 25.87 5.06
N VAL A 78 -9.86 26.09 4.10
CA VAL A 78 -10.09 25.83 2.68
C VAL A 78 -9.26 24.63 2.28
N ILE A 79 -9.92 23.58 1.79
CA ILE A 79 -9.31 22.30 1.43
C ILE A 79 -9.37 22.14 -0.09
N PHE A 80 -8.21 22.07 -0.72
CA PHE A 80 -8.07 21.68 -2.11
C PHE A 80 -7.65 20.21 -2.14
N ASP A 81 -8.61 19.34 -2.42
CA ASP A 81 -8.36 17.92 -2.59
C ASP A 81 -8.07 17.58 -4.06
N HIS A 82 -7.44 16.43 -4.28
CA HIS A 82 -6.98 15.96 -5.59
C HIS A 82 -6.12 16.98 -6.35
N PHE A 83 -5.38 17.85 -5.66
CA PHE A 83 -4.64 18.96 -6.27
C PHE A 83 -3.33 18.51 -6.93
N ALA A 84 -3.44 17.86 -8.09
CA ALA A 84 -2.32 17.22 -8.80
C ALA A 84 -1.24 18.19 -9.29
N ASP A 85 -1.51 19.50 -9.39
CA ASP A 85 -0.57 20.53 -9.86
C ASP A 85 0.72 20.64 -9.02
N MET A 86 0.72 20.11 -7.79
CA MET A 86 1.92 20.02 -6.95
C MET A 86 2.73 18.72 -7.13
N THR A 87 2.23 17.76 -7.91
CA THR A 87 2.80 16.41 -8.03
C THR A 87 3.56 16.20 -9.34
N THR A 88 4.26 15.06 -9.45
CA THR A 88 4.91 14.62 -10.70
C THR A 88 3.94 14.07 -11.74
N ALA A 89 2.62 14.03 -11.45
CA ALA A 89 1.63 13.60 -12.42
C ALA A 89 1.62 14.56 -13.64
N LYS A 90 1.27 14.03 -14.81
CA LYS A 90 1.10 14.84 -16.03
C LYS A 90 -0.18 15.68 -16.00
N LYS A 91 -1.09 15.38 -15.09
CA LYS A 91 -2.37 16.09 -14.95
C LYS A 91 -2.12 17.43 -14.27
N SER A 92 -2.69 18.49 -14.83
CA SER A 92 -2.69 19.85 -14.29
C SER A 92 -4.10 20.38 -14.39
N TYR A 93 -4.59 21.03 -13.33
CA TYR A 93 -5.92 21.62 -13.28
C TYR A 93 -5.88 23.13 -13.43
N LEU A 94 -4.76 23.75 -13.04
CA LEU A 94 -4.58 25.19 -13.15
C LEU A 94 -3.85 25.54 -14.44
N ASP A 95 -4.36 26.56 -15.14
CA ASP A 95 -3.60 27.21 -16.19
C ASP A 95 -2.46 28.07 -15.62
N GLU A 96 -1.58 28.59 -16.49
CA GLU A 96 -0.43 29.38 -16.03
C GLU A 96 -0.83 30.65 -15.24
N LYS A 97 -2.01 31.23 -15.52
CA LYS A 97 -2.48 32.45 -14.85
C LYS A 97 -2.99 32.11 -13.45
N ALA A 98 -3.84 31.10 -13.34
CA ALA A 98 -4.34 30.55 -12.09
C ALA A 98 -3.19 30.09 -11.18
N LEU A 99 -2.22 29.36 -11.74
CA LEU A 99 -1.03 28.93 -10.99
C LEU A 99 -0.24 30.11 -10.43
N LYS A 100 -0.02 31.16 -11.24
CA LYS A 100 0.66 32.39 -10.77
C LYS A 100 -0.11 33.10 -9.67
N ARG A 101 -1.44 33.13 -9.74
CA ARG A 101 -2.26 33.73 -8.68
C ARG A 101 -2.16 32.95 -7.38
N LEU A 102 -2.25 31.61 -7.43
CA LEU A 102 -2.01 30.77 -6.26
C LEU A 102 -0.60 30.96 -5.69
N GLU A 103 0.43 30.99 -6.54
CA GLU A 103 1.80 31.26 -6.10
C GLU A 103 1.95 32.61 -5.39
N ASN A 104 1.24 33.65 -5.86
CA ASN A 104 1.23 34.96 -5.21
C ASN A 104 0.50 34.91 -3.86
N TYR A 105 -0.66 34.22 -3.79
CA TYR A 105 -1.37 34.00 -2.53
C TYR A 105 -0.47 33.32 -1.49
N LEU A 106 0.25 32.25 -1.87
CA LEU A 106 1.12 31.52 -0.94
C LEU A 106 2.26 32.37 -0.36
N GLN A 107 2.65 33.46 -1.02
CA GLN A 107 3.66 34.38 -0.48
C GLN A 107 3.11 35.31 0.60
N SER A 108 1.81 35.55 0.61
CA SER A 108 1.13 36.41 1.57
C SER A 108 -0.29 35.88 1.85
N PRO A 109 -0.41 34.71 2.48
CA PRO A 109 -1.70 34.07 2.72
C PRO A 109 -2.56 34.91 3.68
N VAL A 110 -3.88 34.86 3.50
CA VAL A 110 -4.83 35.56 4.37
C VAL A 110 -4.74 34.99 5.79
N GLU A 111 -4.57 35.87 6.79
CA GLU A 111 -4.35 35.48 8.20
C GLU A 111 -5.48 34.62 8.78
N THR A 112 -6.72 34.86 8.34
CA THR A 112 -7.92 34.17 8.83
C THR A 112 -8.24 32.89 8.04
N THR A 113 -7.43 32.53 7.03
CA THR A 113 -7.66 31.36 6.18
C THR A 113 -6.57 30.33 6.40
N ARG A 114 -6.97 29.08 6.64
CA ARG A 114 -6.07 27.92 6.67
C ARG A 114 -6.23 27.13 5.38
N LEU A 115 -5.22 27.18 4.52
CA LEU A 115 -5.20 26.44 3.27
C LEU A 115 -4.62 25.04 3.50
N VAL A 116 -5.38 24.02 3.12
CA VAL A 116 -4.93 22.63 3.07
C VAL A 116 -4.93 22.17 1.63
N LEU A 117 -3.78 21.69 1.15
CA LEU A 117 -3.64 21.12 -0.17
C LEU A 117 -3.38 19.61 -0.04
N MET A 118 -4.21 18.79 -0.69
CA MET A 118 -4.12 17.34 -0.65
C MET A 118 -3.96 16.74 -2.04
N ALA A 119 -2.99 15.85 -2.24
CA ALA A 119 -2.85 15.12 -3.49
C ALA A 119 -2.13 13.78 -3.32
N SER A 120 -2.70 12.71 -3.86
CA SER A 120 -1.94 11.46 -4.03
C SER A 120 -0.84 11.65 -5.08
N GLY A 121 0.36 11.20 -4.77
CA GLY A 121 1.53 11.25 -5.64
C GLY A 121 2.71 12.00 -5.02
N LYS A 122 3.87 11.82 -5.66
CA LYS A 122 5.12 12.45 -5.25
C LYS A 122 5.11 13.93 -5.60
N LEU A 123 5.53 14.78 -4.67
CA LEU A 123 5.71 16.22 -4.91
C LEU A 123 6.80 16.48 -5.96
N ASP A 124 6.51 17.34 -6.93
CA ASP A 124 7.47 17.73 -7.95
C ASP A 124 8.34 18.91 -7.48
N GLY A 125 9.45 18.61 -6.82
CA GLY A 125 10.38 19.61 -6.28
C GLY A 125 11.02 20.56 -7.31
N LYS A 126 10.84 20.31 -8.62
CA LYS A 126 11.31 21.24 -9.66
C LYS A 126 10.36 22.42 -9.85
N ARG A 127 9.06 22.23 -9.60
CA ARG A 127 8.02 23.26 -9.74
C ARG A 127 8.21 24.38 -8.73
N ARG A 128 7.97 25.62 -9.15
CA ARG A 128 8.07 26.81 -8.28
C ARG A 128 7.07 26.75 -7.14
N LEU A 129 5.80 26.43 -7.42
CA LEU A 129 4.76 26.11 -6.44
C LEU A 129 5.27 25.21 -5.30
N VAL A 130 5.87 24.05 -5.62
CA VAL A 130 6.35 23.08 -4.62
C VAL A 130 7.51 23.65 -3.79
N LYS A 131 8.38 24.47 -4.39
CA LYS A 131 9.45 25.14 -3.65
C LYS A 131 8.91 26.16 -2.64
N LEU A 132 7.84 26.88 -2.97
CA LEU A 132 7.15 27.78 -2.04
C LEU A 132 6.51 26.99 -0.90
N LEU A 133 5.78 25.93 -1.23
CA LEU A 133 5.14 25.06 -0.23
C LEU A 133 6.17 24.44 0.74
N LYS A 134 7.31 23.95 0.24
CA LYS A 134 8.37 23.41 1.11
C LYS A 134 9.03 24.44 2.02
N ARG A 135 8.96 25.73 1.67
CA ARG A 135 9.51 26.83 2.48
C ARG A 135 8.53 27.26 3.58
N ASP A 136 7.24 27.39 3.24
CA ASP A 136 6.26 28.11 4.06
C ASP A 136 5.16 27.23 4.65
N ALA A 137 4.95 26.01 4.13
CA ALA A 137 3.89 25.11 4.56
C ALA A 137 4.40 24.03 5.52
N LEU A 138 3.49 23.49 6.33
CA LEU A 138 3.69 22.18 6.96
C LEU A 138 3.48 21.10 5.89
N VAL A 139 4.56 20.44 5.47
CA VAL A 139 4.51 19.37 4.46
C VAL A 139 4.51 18.00 5.13
N LEU A 140 3.44 17.25 4.88
CA LEU A 140 3.22 15.88 5.34
C LEU A 140 3.30 14.96 4.12
N GLU A 141 4.38 14.19 4.01
CA GLU A 141 4.57 13.25 2.89
C GLU A 141 4.32 11.80 3.34
N ALA A 142 3.29 11.17 2.78
CA ALA A 142 2.96 9.75 2.90
C ALA A 142 3.73 8.94 1.85
N ASN A 143 5.03 8.78 2.09
CA ASN A 143 5.93 8.00 1.25
C ASN A 143 6.13 6.61 1.85
N SER A 144 6.40 5.61 1.00
CA SER A 144 6.61 4.24 1.47
C SER A 144 7.70 4.17 2.53
N LEU A 145 7.32 3.59 3.67
CA LEU A 145 8.18 3.47 4.83
C LEU A 145 9.20 2.36 4.64
N LYS A 146 10.38 2.53 5.24
CA LYS A 146 11.30 1.40 5.37
C LYS A 146 10.72 0.39 6.35
N ASP A 147 10.98 -0.90 6.15
CA ASP A 147 10.49 -2.00 7.00
C ASP A 147 10.70 -1.73 8.51
N THR A 148 11.82 -1.11 8.87
CA THR A 148 12.14 -0.76 10.26
C THR A 148 11.25 0.35 10.83
N GLU A 149 10.95 1.36 10.02
CA GLU A 149 10.06 2.48 10.40
C GLU A 149 8.62 1.99 10.48
N LEU A 150 8.20 1.21 9.49
CA LEU A 150 6.88 0.59 9.42
C LEU A 150 6.63 -0.35 10.61
N ARG A 151 7.61 -1.20 10.95
CA ARG A 151 7.58 -2.03 12.17
C ARG A 151 7.42 -1.17 13.42
N THR A 152 8.26 -0.15 13.60
CA THR A 152 8.24 0.69 14.79
C THR A 152 6.89 1.41 14.93
N TYR A 153 6.36 1.91 13.82
CA TYR A 153 5.05 2.56 13.77
C TYR A 153 3.92 1.63 14.20
N PHE A 154 3.80 0.46 13.57
CA PHE A 154 2.71 -0.46 13.88
C PHE A 154 2.86 -1.15 15.24
N GLN A 155 4.08 -1.31 15.76
CA GLN A 155 4.28 -1.76 17.15
C GLN A 155 3.74 -0.72 18.14
N LYS A 156 4.02 0.56 17.90
CA LYS A 156 3.50 1.65 18.72
C LYS A 156 1.97 1.73 18.62
N GLN A 157 1.42 1.63 17.41
CA GLN A 157 -0.02 1.63 17.19
C GLN A 157 -0.70 0.43 17.89
N ALA A 158 -0.17 -0.78 17.71
CA ALA A 158 -0.67 -1.96 18.42
C ALA A 158 -0.70 -1.75 19.94
N HIS A 159 0.38 -1.20 20.51
CA HIS A 159 0.45 -0.91 21.94
C HIS A 159 -0.58 0.15 22.38
N GLN A 160 -0.77 1.20 21.60
CA GLN A 160 -1.80 2.22 21.85
C GLN A 160 -3.22 1.64 21.79
N GLU A 161 -3.43 0.62 20.96
CA GLU A 161 -4.71 -0.08 20.83
C GLU A 161 -4.90 -1.20 21.86
N GLY A 162 -3.94 -1.40 22.79
CA GLY A 162 -4.00 -2.41 23.83
C GLY A 162 -3.61 -3.82 23.38
N LEU A 163 -3.10 -3.98 22.15
CA LEU A 163 -2.66 -5.25 21.61
C LEU A 163 -1.24 -5.58 22.07
N THR A 164 -1.08 -6.80 22.58
CA THR A 164 0.22 -7.37 22.95
C THR A 164 0.45 -8.65 22.16
N PHE A 165 1.69 -8.91 21.75
CA PHE A 165 2.03 -10.04 20.87
C PHE A 165 3.03 -10.95 21.57
N ASP A 166 2.87 -12.26 21.39
CA ASP A 166 3.90 -13.22 21.77
C ASP A 166 5.18 -13.00 20.94
N LYS A 167 6.30 -13.50 21.47
CA LYS A 167 7.62 -13.29 20.87
C LYS A 167 7.65 -13.81 19.43
N GLY A 168 7.86 -12.89 18.48
CA GLY A 168 7.97 -13.20 17.05
C GLY A 168 6.65 -13.13 16.28
N VAL A 169 5.49 -13.13 16.95
CA VAL A 169 4.17 -13.14 16.29
C VAL A 169 3.89 -11.83 15.55
N PHE A 170 4.38 -10.71 16.06
CA PHE A 170 4.27 -9.44 15.33
C PHE A 170 4.98 -9.49 13.96
N GLU A 171 6.07 -10.24 13.82
CA GLU A 171 6.73 -10.42 12.52
C GLU A 171 5.89 -11.27 11.57
N GLU A 172 5.18 -12.26 12.09
CA GLU A 172 4.25 -13.08 11.30
C GLU A 172 3.14 -12.22 10.72
N LEU A 173 2.59 -11.29 11.52
CA LEU A 173 1.63 -10.30 11.06
C LEU A 173 2.19 -9.43 9.93
N LEU A 174 3.40 -8.88 10.10
CA LEU A 174 4.02 -8.02 9.07
C LEU A 174 4.25 -8.79 7.77
N VAL A 175 4.70 -10.03 7.86
CA VAL A 175 4.94 -10.89 6.69
C VAL A 175 3.64 -11.27 6.00
N LYS A 176 2.62 -11.68 6.77
CA LYS A 176 1.29 -12.02 6.24
C LYS A 176 0.64 -10.81 5.55
N SER A 177 0.98 -9.61 6.00
CA SER A 177 0.56 -8.34 5.39
C SER A 177 1.53 -7.84 4.32
N SER A 178 2.49 -8.66 3.86
CA SER A 178 3.50 -8.30 2.85
C SER A 178 4.30 -7.02 3.11
N PHE A 179 4.39 -6.57 4.38
CA PHE A 179 4.91 -5.25 4.75
C PHE A 179 4.18 -4.08 4.07
N ASP A 180 2.93 -4.27 3.65
CA ASP A 180 2.06 -3.23 3.11
C ASP A 180 1.34 -2.48 4.24
N PHE A 181 1.33 -1.15 4.17
CA PHE A 181 0.77 -0.31 5.23
C PHE A 181 -0.74 -0.53 5.41
N SER A 182 -1.47 -0.71 4.31
CA SER A 182 -2.93 -0.90 4.36
C SER A 182 -3.28 -2.27 4.92
N ASP A 183 -2.58 -3.30 4.47
CA ASP A 183 -2.81 -4.67 4.94
C ASP A 183 -2.48 -4.82 6.42
N ILE A 184 -1.39 -4.22 6.90
CA ILE A 184 -1.04 -4.28 8.34
C ILE A 184 -2.11 -3.59 9.17
N GLN A 185 -2.56 -2.40 8.76
CA GLN A 185 -3.61 -1.69 9.49
C GLN A 185 -4.91 -2.52 9.54
N LYS A 186 -5.34 -3.05 8.39
CA LYS A 186 -6.55 -3.88 8.30
C LYS A 186 -6.44 -5.11 9.20
N ASN A 187 -5.29 -5.79 9.18
CA ASN A 187 -5.06 -6.99 9.97
C ASN A 187 -4.94 -6.68 11.48
N LEU A 188 -4.36 -5.54 11.87
CA LEU A 188 -4.39 -5.07 13.26
C LEU A 188 -5.81 -4.81 13.76
N ALA A 189 -6.63 -4.13 12.94
CA ALA A 189 -8.03 -3.87 13.27
C ALA A 189 -8.82 -5.17 13.46
N PHE A 190 -8.60 -6.17 12.60
CA PHE A 190 -9.22 -7.50 12.78
C PHE A 190 -8.77 -8.19 14.07
N LEU A 191 -7.48 -8.18 14.38
CA LEU A 191 -6.97 -8.80 15.61
C LEU A 191 -7.55 -8.15 16.86
N LYS A 192 -7.73 -6.83 16.84
CA LYS A 192 -8.37 -6.08 17.92
C LYS A 192 -9.81 -6.51 18.17
N GLU A 193 -10.57 -6.77 17.11
CA GLU A 193 -11.95 -7.25 17.24
C GLU A 193 -12.01 -8.75 17.59
N TYR A 194 -11.06 -9.54 17.10
CA TYR A 194 -11.02 -10.98 17.31
C TYR A 194 -10.65 -11.36 18.76
N LYS A 195 -9.67 -10.67 19.35
CA LYS A 195 -9.16 -10.99 20.70
C LYS A 195 -9.10 -9.74 21.56
N THR A 196 -10.01 -9.67 22.52
CA THR A 196 -10.15 -8.54 23.44
C THR A 196 -9.20 -8.60 24.63
N GLU A 197 -8.69 -9.79 24.98
CA GLU A 197 -7.82 -10.00 26.14
C GLU A 197 -6.67 -10.98 25.85
N GLY A 198 -5.55 -10.77 26.53
CA GLY A 198 -4.34 -11.59 26.43
C GLY A 198 -3.45 -11.24 25.24
N ASN A 199 -2.40 -12.04 25.05
CA ASN A 199 -1.45 -11.86 23.96
C ASN A 199 -1.98 -12.47 22.66
N ILE A 200 -1.73 -11.82 21.53
CA ILE A 200 -1.86 -12.38 20.18
C ILE A 200 -0.76 -13.41 19.98
N SER A 201 -1.17 -14.65 19.75
CA SER A 201 -0.34 -15.82 19.46
C SER A 201 -0.28 -16.09 17.95
N SER A 202 0.62 -16.99 17.53
CA SER A 202 0.70 -17.42 16.13
C SER A 202 -0.59 -18.09 15.65
N GLN A 203 -1.29 -18.81 16.54
CA GLN A 203 -2.58 -19.42 16.23
C GLN A 203 -3.65 -18.36 15.94
N ASP A 204 -3.69 -17.27 16.71
CA ASP A 204 -4.62 -16.17 16.47
C ASP A 204 -4.37 -15.52 15.09
N ILE A 205 -3.11 -15.37 14.67
CA ILE A 205 -2.76 -14.91 13.31
C ILE A 205 -3.28 -15.86 12.23
N THR A 206 -3.19 -17.18 12.45
CA THR A 206 -3.67 -18.19 11.50
C THR A 206 -5.19 -18.18 11.39
N GLU A 207 -5.91 -18.06 12.50
CA GLU A 207 -7.38 -18.17 12.55
C GLU A 207 -8.10 -16.86 12.23
N ALA A 208 -7.61 -15.73 12.73
CA ALA A 208 -8.31 -14.45 12.62
C ALA A 208 -8.04 -13.73 11.29
N ILE A 209 -6.80 -13.81 10.81
CA ILE A 209 -6.40 -13.05 9.62
C ILE A 209 -6.71 -13.88 8.38
N PRO A 210 -7.52 -13.36 7.44
CA PRO A 210 -7.80 -14.03 6.18
C PRO A 210 -6.51 -14.42 5.45
N LYS A 211 -6.55 -15.53 4.73
CA LYS A 211 -5.43 -15.91 3.85
C LYS A 211 -5.24 -14.84 2.79
N SER A 212 -4.02 -14.38 2.63
CA SER A 212 -3.66 -13.53 1.50
C SER A 212 -3.72 -14.36 0.21
N LEU A 213 -3.76 -13.68 -0.94
CA LEU A 213 -3.63 -14.36 -2.23
C LEU A 213 -2.32 -15.17 -2.32
N GLN A 214 -1.24 -14.69 -1.71
CA GLN A 214 0.03 -15.42 -1.65
C GLN A 214 -0.08 -16.71 -0.81
N ASP A 215 -0.78 -16.66 0.33
CA ASP A 215 -1.03 -17.84 1.16
C ASP A 215 -1.86 -18.88 0.41
N ASN A 216 -2.93 -18.45 -0.28
CA ASN A 216 -3.75 -19.34 -1.11
C ASN A 216 -2.92 -19.95 -2.25
N ILE A 217 -2.02 -19.20 -2.87
CA ILE A 217 -1.12 -19.73 -3.90
C ILE A 217 -0.11 -20.73 -3.35
N PHE A 218 0.38 -20.51 -2.12
CA PHE A 218 1.22 -21.49 -1.43
C PHE A 218 0.45 -22.78 -1.13
N ASP A 219 -0.75 -22.68 -0.58
CA ASP A 219 -1.62 -23.84 -0.31
C ASP A 219 -1.93 -24.59 -1.61
N MET A 220 -2.30 -23.88 -2.68
CA MET A 220 -2.49 -24.45 -4.01
C MET A 220 -1.24 -25.20 -4.48
N THR A 221 -0.05 -24.65 -4.26
CA THR A 221 1.21 -25.32 -4.59
C THR A 221 1.37 -26.62 -3.81
N GLN A 222 1.06 -26.64 -2.52
CA GLN A 222 1.13 -27.87 -1.70
C GLN A 222 0.12 -28.92 -2.16
N LEU A 223 -1.10 -28.51 -2.51
CA LEU A 223 -2.13 -29.41 -3.03
C LEU A 223 -1.73 -30.01 -4.38
N LEU A 224 -1.15 -29.19 -5.28
CA LEU A 224 -0.61 -29.66 -6.57
C LEU A 224 0.45 -30.74 -6.38
N LEU A 225 1.41 -30.54 -5.48
CA LEU A 225 2.48 -31.52 -5.19
C LEU A 225 1.97 -32.84 -4.62
N ARG A 226 0.82 -32.80 -3.92
CA ARG A 226 0.18 -33.98 -3.33
C ARG A 226 -0.77 -34.67 -4.30
N GLY A 227 -0.92 -34.15 -5.53
CA GLY A 227 -1.88 -34.65 -6.50
C GLY A 227 -3.34 -34.41 -6.11
N GLN A 228 -3.61 -33.49 -5.19
CA GLN A 228 -4.96 -33.17 -4.69
C GLN A 228 -5.68 -32.21 -5.65
N ILE A 229 -5.93 -32.66 -6.89
CA ILE A 229 -6.47 -31.82 -7.97
C ILE A 229 -7.85 -31.25 -7.64
N GLN A 230 -8.69 -32.02 -6.93
CA GLN A 230 -10.02 -31.57 -6.55
C GLN A 230 -9.94 -30.35 -5.60
N ASP A 231 -9.11 -30.43 -4.57
CA ASP A 231 -8.88 -29.33 -3.62
C ASP A 231 -8.27 -28.10 -4.30
N VAL A 232 -7.37 -28.30 -5.29
CA VAL A 232 -6.83 -27.21 -6.13
C VAL A 232 -7.95 -26.51 -6.89
N ARG A 233 -8.86 -27.27 -7.50
CA ARG A 233 -9.97 -26.73 -8.29
C ARG A 233 -10.95 -25.95 -7.41
N GLU A 234 -11.25 -26.45 -6.22
CA GLU A 234 -12.10 -25.77 -5.24
C GLU A 234 -11.47 -24.45 -4.80
N LEU A 235 -10.18 -24.45 -4.48
CA LEU A 235 -9.48 -23.21 -4.11
C LEU A 235 -9.45 -22.17 -5.24
N VAL A 236 -9.23 -22.59 -6.49
CA VAL A 236 -9.30 -21.68 -7.65
C VAL A 236 -10.72 -21.14 -7.84
N HIS A 237 -11.74 -21.98 -7.63
CA HIS A 237 -13.13 -21.54 -7.68
C HIS A 237 -13.42 -20.47 -6.62
N ASP A 238 -12.98 -20.67 -5.37
CA ASP A 238 -13.15 -19.70 -4.29
C ASP A 238 -12.44 -18.37 -4.60
N LEU A 239 -11.23 -18.42 -5.17
CA LEU A 239 -10.50 -17.22 -5.59
C LEU A 239 -11.24 -16.44 -6.69
N ARG A 240 -11.83 -17.15 -7.66
CA ARG A 240 -12.68 -16.54 -8.70
C ARG A 240 -13.92 -15.87 -8.09
N LEU A 241 -14.58 -16.52 -7.11
CA LEU A 241 -15.71 -15.95 -6.39
C LEU A 241 -15.33 -14.69 -5.59
N GLN A 242 -14.08 -14.58 -5.15
CA GLN A 242 -13.52 -13.39 -4.51
C GLN A 242 -13.15 -12.27 -5.50
N GLY A 243 -13.36 -12.49 -6.81
CA GLY A 243 -13.09 -11.50 -7.87
C GLY A 243 -11.63 -11.46 -8.33
N GLU A 244 -10.83 -12.49 -8.02
CA GLU A 244 -9.46 -12.61 -8.51
C GLU A 244 -9.47 -13.05 -9.99
N ASP A 245 -8.86 -12.23 -10.88
CA ASP A 245 -8.70 -12.56 -12.31
C ASP A 245 -7.54 -13.53 -12.55
N GLU A 246 -7.70 -14.43 -13.53
CA GLU A 246 -6.75 -15.49 -13.88
C GLU A 246 -5.36 -14.96 -14.21
N ILE A 247 -5.27 -13.79 -14.85
CA ILE A 247 -4.00 -13.13 -15.19
C ILE A 247 -3.30 -12.72 -13.89
N LYS A 248 -4.05 -12.21 -12.91
CA LYS A 248 -3.51 -11.86 -11.59
C LYS A 248 -3.03 -13.12 -10.86
N LEU A 249 -3.81 -14.20 -10.87
CA LEU A 249 -3.41 -15.49 -10.28
C LEU A 249 -2.09 -16.01 -10.88
N ILE A 250 -2.00 -16.05 -12.22
CA ILE A 250 -0.78 -16.49 -12.92
C ILE A 250 0.40 -15.58 -12.59
N ALA A 251 0.20 -14.26 -12.57
CA ALA A 251 1.27 -13.32 -12.26
C ALA A 251 1.83 -13.52 -10.83
N VAL A 252 0.96 -13.74 -9.85
CA VAL A 252 1.38 -13.96 -8.46
C VAL A 252 2.04 -15.34 -8.31
N MET A 253 1.48 -16.39 -8.91
CA MET A 253 2.13 -17.72 -8.95
C MET A 253 3.53 -17.64 -9.54
N LEU A 254 3.66 -16.98 -10.70
CA LEU A 254 4.92 -16.81 -11.39
C LEU A 254 5.95 -16.08 -10.50
N GLY A 255 5.54 -15.03 -9.79
CA GLY A 255 6.37 -14.32 -8.82
C GLY A 255 6.85 -15.23 -7.68
N GLN A 256 5.94 -16.04 -7.12
CA GLN A 256 6.26 -16.96 -6.03
C GLN A 256 7.22 -18.06 -6.46
N PHE A 257 6.94 -18.75 -7.57
CA PHE A 257 7.80 -19.82 -8.09
C PHE A 257 9.18 -19.30 -8.52
N ARG A 258 9.27 -18.08 -9.06
CA ARG A 258 10.56 -17.42 -9.31
C ARG A 258 11.33 -17.20 -8.01
N THR A 259 10.67 -16.70 -6.97
CA THR A 259 11.29 -16.49 -5.66
C THR A 259 11.81 -17.81 -5.09
N TYR A 260 11.01 -18.88 -5.14
CA TYR A 260 11.42 -20.23 -4.73
C TYR A 260 12.63 -20.74 -5.52
N LEU A 261 12.65 -20.58 -6.84
CA LEU A 261 13.78 -20.99 -7.66
C LEU A 261 15.05 -20.21 -7.28
N GLN A 262 14.94 -18.90 -7.10
CA GLN A 262 16.07 -18.05 -6.76
C GLN A 262 16.65 -18.40 -5.38
N VAL A 263 15.82 -18.51 -4.34
CA VAL A 263 16.31 -18.88 -3.00
C VAL A 263 16.89 -20.29 -3.00
N LYS A 264 16.32 -21.23 -3.78
CA LYS A 264 16.83 -22.60 -3.87
C LYS A 264 18.21 -22.67 -4.54
N LEU A 265 18.40 -21.94 -5.63
CA LEU A 265 19.69 -21.85 -6.32
C LEU A 265 20.77 -21.19 -5.44
N LEU A 266 20.42 -20.12 -4.73
CA LEU A 266 21.36 -19.43 -3.84
C LEU A 266 21.68 -20.28 -2.60
N SER A 267 20.70 -20.98 -2.04
CA SER A 267 20.90 -21.91 -0.92
C SER A 267 21.82 -23.07 -1.33
N ALA A 268 21.67 -23.60 -2.55
CA ALA A 268 22.53 -24.64 -3.10
C ALA A 268 23.99 -24.20 -3.29
N GLN A 269 24.25 -22.89 -3.36
CA GLN A 269 25.60 -22.31 -3.38
C GLN A 269 26.20 -22.14 -1.97
N GLY A 270 25.49 -22.57 -0.91
CA GLY A 270 25.94 -22.43 0.48
C GLY A 270 25.76 -21.02 1.04
N LYS A 271 24.98 -20.15 0.39
CA LYS A 271 24.72 -18.80 0.89
C LYS A 271 23.83 -18.82 2.13
N SER A 272 24.18 -18.01 3.13
CA SER A 272 23.33 -17.79 4.32
C SER A 272 22.08 -16.98 3.97
N GLU A 273 21.07 -16.98 4.84
CA GLU A 273 19.84 -16.17 4.65
C GLU A 273 20.15 -14.70 4.35
N GLN A 274 21.13 -14.11 5.07
CA GLN A 274 21.55 -12.72 4.86
C GLN A 274 22.21 -12.51 3.49
N GLN A 275 23.04 -13.45 3.04
CA GLN A 275 23.67 -13.39 1.72
C GLN A 275 22.66 -13.57 0.59
N ILE A 276 21.62 -14.40 0.81
CA ILE A 276 20.50 -14.56 -0.12
C ILE A 276 19.74 -13.24 -0.24
N VAL A 277 19.39 -12.60 0.89
CA VAL A 277 18.75 -11.28 0.91
C VAL A 277 19.56 -10.24 0.14
N SER A 278 20.86 -10.15 0.41
CA SER A 278 21.74 -9.21 -0.30
C SER A 278 21.73 -9.47 -1.81
N SER A 279 21.95 -10.73 -2.21
CA SER A 279 22.00 -11.12 -3.63
C SER A 279 20.68 -10.80 -4.34
N LEU A 280 19.54 -11.14 -3.74
CA LEU A 280 18.23 -10.85 -4.32
C LEU A 280 17.93 -9.36 -4.37
N SER A 281 18.36 -8.61 -3.36
CA SER A 281 18.16 -7.17 -3.33
C SER A 281 18.90 -6.47 -4.46
N ASP A 282 20.12 -6.93 -4.74
CA ASP A 282 20.92 -6.44 -5.86
C ASP A 282 20.29 -6.82 -7.20
N TYR A 283 19.91 -8.08 -7.39
CA TYR A 283 19.34 -8.56 -8.66
C TYR A 283 17.99 -7.91 -8.99
N LEU A 284 17.15 -7.67 -7.99
CA LEU A 284 15.83 -7.09 -8.19
C LEU A 284 15.84 -5.55 -8.11
N SER A 285 16.99 -4.95 -7.81
CA SER A 285 17.13 -3.51 -7.56
C SER A 285 16.10 -2.97 -6.56
N ARG A 286 15.69 -3.82 -5.60
CA ARG A 286 14.73 -3.50 -4.54
C ARG A 286 15.17 -4.23 -3.28
N LYS A 287 15.01 -3.60 -2.11
CA LYS A 287 15.32 -4.26 -0.84
C LYS A 287 14.36 -5.43 -0.64
N VAL A 288 14.92 -6.63 -0.45
CA VAL A 288 14.14 -7.83 -0.12
C VAL A 288 14.14 -8.02 1.38
N ASN A 289 12.99 -8.39 1.94
CA ASN A 289 12.85 -8.60 3.36
C ASN A 289 13.43 -9.97 3.79
N LEU A 290 14.16 -10.00 4.91
CA LEU A 290 14.78 -11.22 5.43
C LEU A 290 13.77 -12.30 5.80
N PHE A 291 12.64 -11.92 6.37
CA PHE A 291 11.60 -12.88 6.73
C PHE A 291 10.96 -13.47 5.47
N GLN A 292 10.64 -12.67 4.45
CA GLN A 292 10.16 -13.20 3.17
C GLN A 292 11.12 -14.25 2.58
N VAL A 293 12.43 -14.01 2.63
CA VAL A 293 13.44 -14.99 2.22
C VAL A 293 13.42 -16.24 3.10
N ARG A 294 13.33 -16.08 4.42
CA ARG A 294 13.24 -17.21 5.36
C ARG A 294 12.03 -18.10 5.09
N TYR A 295 10.85 -17.50 4.89
CA TYR A 295 9.63 -18.21 4.53
C TYR A 295 9.79 -18.91 3.17
N ALA A 296 10.31 -18.21 2.16
CA ALA A 296 10.56 -18.81 0.85
C ALA A 296 11.53 -20.00 0.91
N ILE A 297 12.57 -19.95 1.75
CA ILE A 297 13.50 -21.08 1.98
C ILE A 297 12.77 -22.25 2.64
N ARG A 298 11.98 -21.99 3.69
CA ARG A 298 11.18 -23.01 4.40
C ARG A 298 10.21 -23.69 3.43
N ASP A 299 9.46 -22.90 2.69
CA ASP A 299 8.32 -23.31 1.88
C ASP A 299 8.75 -24.02 0.58
N SER A 300 9.93 -23.68 0.05
CA SER A 300 10.49 -24.30 -1.14
C SER A 300 11.41 -25.50 -0.87
N ARG A 301 11.59 -25.88 0.40
CA ARG A 301 12.55 -26.92 0.81
C ARG A 301 12.35 -28.23 0.05
N HIS A 302 11.09 -28.67 -0.10
CA HIS A 302 10.71 -29.93 -0.73
C HIS A 302 10.58 -29.87 -2.26
N LEU A 303 10.62 -28.68 -2.88
CA LEU A 303 10.39 -28.50 -4.32
C LEU A 303 11.65 -28.79 -5.13
N SER A 304 11.62 -29.60 -6.20
CA SER A 304 12.84 -29.79 -7.02
C SER A 304 13.14 -28.55 -7.90
N VAL A 305 14.42 -28.30 -8.22
CA VAL A 305 14.80 -27.22 -9.15
C VAL A 305 14.18 -27.44 -10.54
N VAL A 306 14.06 -28.71 -10.96
CA VAL A 306 13.43 -29.09 -12.23
C VAL A 306 11.95 -28.72 -12.22
N PHE A 307 11.22 -29.10 -11.17
CA PHE A 307 9.82 -28.73 -10.98
C PHE A 307 9.61 -27.22 -11.06
N LEU A 308 10.38 -26.45 -10.28
CA LEU A 308 10.30 -24.99 -10.27
C LEU A 308 10.51 -24.38 -11.68
N LYS A 309 11.49 -24.87 -12.43
CA LYS A 309 11.75 -24.41 -13.80
C LYS A 309 10.62 -24.75 -14.76
N THR A 310 10.11 -25.98 -14.70
CA THR A 310 9.00 -26.44 -15.55
C THR A 310 7.73 -25.65 -15.25
N THR A 311 7.39 -25.47 -13.97
CA THR A 311 6.23 -24.68 -13.54
C THR A 311 6.32 -23.24 -14.01
N ILE A 312 7.47 -22.58 -13.85
CA ILE A 312 7.67 -21.22 -14.37
C ILE A 312 7.47 -21.18 -15.89
N LYS A 313 8.02 -22.14 -16.63
CA LYS A 313 7.85 -22.23 -18.09
C LYS A 313 6.38 -22.38 -18.48
N THR A 314 5.65 -23.28 -17.83
CA THR A 314 4.21 -23.48 -18.06
C THR A 314 3.43 -22.19 -17.79
N LEU A 315 3.68 -21.51 -16.66
CA LEU A 315 3.00 -20.25 -16.33
C LEU A 315 3.28 -19.13 -17.34
N VAL A 316 4.53 -19.02 -17.84
CA VAL A 316 4.89 -18.04 -18.88
C VAL A 316 4.18 -18.33 -20.20
N GLU A 317 4.13 -19.60 -20.61
CA GLU A 317 3.42 -20.02 -21.81
C GLU A 317 1.91 -19.73 -21.70
N THR A 318 1.32 -20.00 -20.55
CA THR A 318 -0.10 -19.70 -20.27
C THR A 318 -0.39 -18.19 -20.30
N ASP A 319 0.45 -17.36 -19.67
CA ASP A 319 0.31 -15.89 -19.71
C ASP A 319 0.35 -15.36 -21.15
N TYR A 320 1.25 -15.90 -21.97
CA TYR A 320 1.33 -15.56 -23.39
C TYR A 320 0.07 -15.97 -24.16
N GLN A 321 -0.46 -17.18 -23.95
CA GLN A 321 -1.67 -17.67 -24.60
C GLN A 321 -2.91 -16.84 -24.24
N ILE A 322 -3.03 -16.41 -22.98
CA ILE A 322 -4.09 -15.51 -22.53
C ILE A 322 -3.99 -14.15 -23.23
N LYS A 323 -2.80 -13.53 -23.23
CA LYS A 323 -2.59 -12.20 -23.83
C LYS A 323 -2.77 -12.17 -25.35
N THR A 324 -2.56 -13.30 -26.01
CA THR A 324 -2.76 -13.45 -27.45
C THR A 324 -4.19 -13.82 -27.84
N GLY A 325 -5.09 -14.06 -26.86
CA GLY A 325 -6.52 -14.27 -27.09
C GLY A 325 -6.86 -15.59 -27.78
N THR A 326 -6.00 -16.60 -27.65
CA THR A 326 -6.15 -17.86 -28.41
C THR A 326 -7.22 -18.79 -27.82
N LEU A 327 -7.47 -18.72 -26.51
CA LEU A 327 -8.39 -19.59 -25.76
C LEU A 327 -8.98 -18.84 -24.55
N ASP A 328 -10.03 -19.41 -23.96
CA ASP A 328 -10.62 -18.94 -22.70
C ASP A 328 -9.58 -18.97 -21.56
N LYS A 329 -9.53 -17.90 -20.76
CA LYS A 329 -8.57 -17.75 -19.66
C LYS A 329 -8.76 -18.81 -18.59
N ASP A 330 -10.01 -19.15 -18.28
CA ASP A 330 -10.34 -20.10 -17.22
C ASP A 330 -9.80 -21.49 -17.58
N TYR A 331 -10.07 -21.88 -18.82
CA TYR A 331 -9.58 -23.13 -19.38
C TYR A 331 -8.05 -23.19 -19.40
N LEU A 332 -7.39 -22.09 -19.78
CA LEU A 332 -5.93 -22.00 -19.84
C LEU A 332 -5.28 -22.12 -18.46
N LEU A 333 -5.86 -21.51 -17.42
CA LEU A 333 -5.40 -21.66 -16.04
C LEU A 333 -5.58 -23.10 -15.55
N ASP A 334 -6.77 -23.68 -15.73
CA ASP A 334 -7.06 -25.05 -15.29
C ASP A 334 -6.12 -26.06 -15.97
N LEU A 335 -5.87 -25.90 -17.28
CA LEU A 335 -4.92 -26.71 -18.03
C LEU A 335 -3.48 -26.54 -17.52
N ALA A 336 -3.08 -25.32 -17.15
CA ALA A 336 -1.76 -25.07 -16.59
C ALA A 336 -1.57 -25.80 -15.25
N LEU A 337 -2.57 -25.74 -14.37
CA LEU A 337 -2.55 -26.42 -13.07
C LEU A 337 -2.45 -27.94 -13.23
N LEU A 338 -3.21 -28.52 -14.17
CA LEU A 338 -3.11 -29.96 -14.49
C LEU A 338 -1.72 -30.34 -15.00
N LYS A 339 -1.14 -29.54 -15.90
CA LYS A 339 0.24 -29.76 -16.38
C LYS A 339 1.27 -29.66 -15.26
N ILE A 340 1.08 -28.75 -14.30
CA ILE A 340 1.98 -28.61 -13.16
C ILE A 340 1.89 -29.85 -12.27
N ALA A 341 0.68 -30.31 -11.94
CA ALA A 341 0.50 -31.50 -11.11
C ALA A 341 0.92 -32.82 -11.78
N SER A 342 0.88 -32.91 -13.12
CA SER A 342 1.43 -34.08 -13.81
C SER A 342 2.96 -34.13 -13.81
N ASN A 343 3.60 -32.99 -13.54
CA ASN A 343 5.06 -32.83 -13.55
C ASN A 343 5.68 -32.72 -12.14
N SER A 344 4.84 -32.78 -11.09
CA SER A 344 5.25 -32.65 -9.68
C SER A 344 5.89 -33.89 -9.09
#